data_AF-A0A7K4Q729-F1
#
_entry.id   AF-A0A7K4Q729-F1
#
_cell.length_a   1.000
_cell.length_b   1.000
_cell.length_c   1.000
_cell.angle_alpha   90.00
_cell.angle_beta   90.00
_cell.angle_gamma   90.00
#
_symmetry.space_group_name_H-M   'P 1'
#
loop_
_entity.id
_entity.type
_entity.pdbx_description
1 polymer ?
#
loop_
_entity_poly.entity_id
_entity_poly.type
_entity_poly.pdbx_seq_one_letter_code
_entity_poly.pdbx_strand_id
1 'polypeptide(L)'
;LEDFQDAFDFCFKVHYRPGEEKNQDPTYLQELQSLQAKLQNLDRQRREVLAQMQHLLGRSETLQELLQQELGGWRVRQQRLCLGASADTNLRPLETWFTELGQGLFQLRQLLRALGDLRQKVTYARDPLVAEMPLLEQRLQEQLTHLLKSAFVVEQQPSTPNAGKRPLVLRTAGKFSTRARLLVRLHDRNHRMEARIHIDRFRRFNILTSSSKTLLAGDSPQEGLICDFQYLTLKEQKDSRAGKGKGASGEVGTGWGWGGPGGARPGGDSGVTSQQGPLVVTEELHLITFTLAYAYCGLELELEATTLPFVIISNNNQFSSAWASILWFNMLSSDPKASGTPWPAQQFFSSPPPAPWPRLAEVLSWQFQSVAERGLSRDNLLMLAKKLLGKA
;
A
#
# COMPACT_ATOMS: atom_id res chain seq x y z
N LEU A 1 23.18 18.42 25.79
CA LEU A 1 22.00 19.07 26.41
C LEU A 1 21.73 18.52 27.80
N GLU A 2 21.62 17.20 27.95
CA GLU A 2 21.42 16.53 29.24
C GLU A 2 22.46 16.94 30.29
N ASP A 3 23.76 16.87 29.98
CA ASP A 3 24.82 17.30 30.92
C ASP A 3 24.67 18.75 31.40
N PHE A 4 24.27 19.67 30.50
CA PHE A 4 24.03 21.07 30.87
C PHE A 4 22.82 21.20 31.80
N GLN A 5 21.81 20.35 31.61
CA GLN A 5 20.63 20.33 32.46
C GLN A 5 20.94 19.75 33.84
N ASP A 6 21.69 18.66 33.91
CA ASP A 6 22.09 18.04 35.17
C ASP A 6 23.02 18.98 35.96
N ALA A 7 23.94 19.67 35.29
CA ALA A 7 24.78 20.69 35.90
C ALA A 7 23.98 21.91 36.41
N PHE A 8 22.90 22.29 35.70
CA PHE A 8 21.98 23.33 36.18
C PHE A 8 21.18 22.84 37.39
N ASP A 9 20.57 21.65 37.31
CA ASP A 9 19.74 21.08 38.37
C ASP A 9 20.54 20.89 39.67
N PHE A 10 21.77 20.40 39.58
CA PHE A 10 22.68 20.31 40.72
C PHE A 10 22.93 21.67 41.36
N CYS A 11 23.34 22.67 40.57
CA CYS A 11 23.59 24.00 41.11
C CYS A 11 22.33 24.66 41.66
N PHE A 12 21.18 24.45 41.02
CA PHE A 12 19.92 24.99 41.48
C PHE A 12 19.58 24.44 42.87
N LYS A 13 19.69 23.13 43.08
CA LYS A 13 19.45 22.48 44.38
C LYS A 13 20.42 22.92 45.48
N VAL A 14 21.66 23.23 45.13
CA VAL A 14 22.70 23.63 46.10
C VAL A 14 22.58 25.11 46.49
N HIS A 15 22.39 25.98 45.49
CA HIS A 15 22.51 27.43 45.67
C HIS A 15 21.17 28.14 45.83
N TYR A 16 20.07 27.61 45.28
CA TYR A 16 18.76 28.25 45.41
C TYR A 16 18.07 27.90 46.74
N ARG A 17 17.93 28.88 47.63
CA ARG A 17 17.25 28.76 48.93
C ARG A 17 16.03 29.68 48.99
N PRO A 18 14.81 29.17 48.78
CA PRO A 18 13.61 30.01 48.83
C PRO A 18 13.34 30.51 50.26
N GLY A 19 13.06 31.81 50.42
CA GLY A 19 12.60 32.40 51.68
C GLY A 19 13.69 32.91 52.64
N GLU A 20 14.98 32.73 52.35
CA GLU A 20 16.04 33.44 53.06
C GLU A 20 16.20 34.84 52.43
N GLU A 21 15.85 35.92 53.14
CA GLU A 21 16.06 37.31 52.71
C GLU A 21 17.55 37.67 52.66
N LYS A 22 18.31 37.03 51.76
CA LYS A 22 19.72 37.30 51.47
C LYS A 22 19.90 38.20 50.25
N ASN A 23 18.94 39.06 49.97
CA ASN A 23 19.01 40.01 48.84
C ASN A 23 20.16 41.02 48.95
N GLN A 24 20.86 41.09 50.09
CA GLN A 24 22.01 41.95 50.32
C GLN A 24 23.35 41.19 50.35
N ASP A 25 23.36 39.86 50.24
CA ASP A 25 24.60 39.06 50.22
C ASP A 25 25.18 39.04 48.79
N PRO A 26 26.33 39.69 48.54
CA PRO A 26 26.93 39.76 47.21
C PRO A 26 27.32 38.39 46.65
N THR A 27 27.68 37.43 47.52
CA THR A 27 28.03 36.06 47.10
C THR A 27 26.80 35.32 46.59
N TYR A 28 25.67 35.44 47.31
CA TYR A 28 24.40 34.83 46.89
C TYR A 28 23.88 35.41 45.57
N LEU A 29 24.00 36.74 45.38
CA LEU A 29 23.64 37.39 44.11
C LEU A 29 24.51 36.89 42.94
N GLN A 30 25.81 36.66 43.16
CA GLN A 30 26.71 36.12 42.15
C GLN A 30 26.35 34.67 41.79
N GLU A 31 25.98 33.85 42.77
CA GLU A 31 25.49 32.47 42.54
C GLU A 31 24.19 32.46 41.73
N LEU A 32 23.24 33.36 42.03
CA LEU A 32 22.01 33.53 41.26
C LEU A 32 22.28 33.96 39.80
N GLN A 33 23.22 34.87 39.57
CA GLN A 33 23.63 35.25 38.22
C GLN A 33 24.23 34.07 37.45
N SER A 34 25.05 33.25 38.11
CA SER A 34 25.60 32.01 37.52
C SER A 34 24.50 31.01 37.14
N LEU A 35 23.52 30.80 38.01
CA LEU A 35 22.35 29.97 37.73
C LEU A 35 21.54 30.49 36.53
N GLN A 36 21.31 31.80 36.47
CA GLN A 36 20.60 32.42 35.36
C GLN A 36 21.35 32.24 34.03
N ALA A 37 22.68 32.41 34.03
CA ALA A 37 23.51 32.18 32.84
C ALA A 37 23.45 30.72 32.37
N LYS A 38 23.46 29.75 33.31
CA LYS A 38 23.30 28.32 32.97
C LYS A 38 21.92 28.03 32.37
N LEU A 39 20.86 28.62 32.92
CA LEU A 39 19.50 28.47 32.38
C LEU A 39 19.35 29.09 30.98
N GLN A 40 19.94 30.27 30.75
CA GLN A 40 19.96 30.90 29.43
C GLN A 40 20.72 30.05 28.41
N ASN A 41 21.86 29.45 28.81
CA ASN A 41 22.58 28.53 27.95
C ASN A 41 21.75 27.28 27.64
N LEU A 42 21.03 26.74 28.63
CA LEU A 42 20.11 25.61 28.44
C LEU A 42 18.98 25.95 27.45
N ASP A 43 18.33 27.11 27.57
CA ASP A 43 17.31 27.57 26.62
C ASP A 43 17.87 27.69 25.20
N ARG A 44 19.05 28.31 25.04
CA ARG A 44 19.74 28.39 23.75
C ARG A 44 19.99 27.01 23.14
N GLN A 45 20.46 26.06 23.95
CA GLN A 45 20.70 24.69 23.50
C GLN A 45 19.40 23.94 23.14
N ARG A 46 18.30 24.15 23.87
CA ARG A 46 16.99 23.58 23.52
C ARG A 46 16.50 24.10 22.17
N ARG A 47 16.58 25.42 21.94
CA ARG A 47 16.22 26.04 20.65
C ARG A 47 17.06 25.50 19.50
N GLU A 48 18.36 25.37 19.72
CA GLU A 48 19.29 24.85 18.72
C GLU A 48 18.97 23.39 18.34
N VAL A 49 18.71 22.52 19.32
CA VAL A 49 18.30 21.13 19.08
C VAL A 49 16.97 21.07 18.32
N LEU A 50 15.96 21.85 18.73
CA LEU A 50 14.68 21.92 18.03
C LEU A 50 14.83 22.36 16.58
N ALA A 51 15.62 23.41 16.32
CA ALA A 51 15.88 23.88 14.96
C ALA A 51 16.58 22.83 14.10
N GLN A 52 17.58 22.11 14.65
CA GLN A 52 18.25 21.02 13.96
C GLN A 52 17.29 19.86 13.64
N MET A 53 16.42 19.48 14.58
CA MET A 53 15.39 18.46 14.37
C MET A 53 14.40 18.86 13.28
N GLN A 54 13.92 20.11 13.28
CA GLN A 54 13.04 20.65 12.24
C GLN A 54 13.68 20.59 10.86
N HIS A 55 14.96 20.96 10.77
CA HIS A 55 15.72 20.91 9.54
C HIS A 55 15.95 19.47 9.04
N LEU A 56 16.28 18.53 9.93
CA LEU A 56 16.42 17.11 9.58
C LEU A 56 15.10 16.54 9.07
N LEU A 57 13.98 16.82 9.73
CA LEU A 57 12.65 16.40 9.25
C LEU A 57 12.31 16.98 7.88
N GLY A 58 12.68 18.25 7.61
CA GLY A 58 12.51 18.84 6.28
C GLY A 58 13.33 18.14 5.20
N ARG A 59 14.56 17.73 5.49
CA ARG A 59 15.39 16.95 4.56
C ARG A 59 14.84 15.54 4.35
N SER A 60 14.32 14.92 5.42
CA SER A 60 13.68 13.60 5.35
C SER A 60 12.44 13.61 4.44
N GLU A 61 11.65 14.69 4.45
CA GLU A 61 10.53 14.90 3.52
C GLU A 61 10.97 14.84 2.06
N THR A 62 12.03 15.58 1.69
CA THR A 62 12.56 15.58 0.31
C THR A 62 13.06 14.20 -0.11
N LEU A 63 13.72 13.46 0.80
CA LEU A 63 14.14 12.08 0.53
C LEU A 63 12.94 11.15 0.36
N GLN A 64 11.89 11.35 1.14
CA GLN A 64 10.68 10.56 1.06
C GLN A 64 9.96 10.74 -0.28
N GLU A 65 9.92 11.97 -0.82
CA GLU A 65 9.39 12.25 -2.16
C GLU A 65 10.20 11.51 -3.25
N LEU A 66 11.53 11.53 -3.16
CA LEU A 66 12.39 10.78 -4.08
C LEU A 66 12.12 9.26 -4.01
N LEU A 67 11.98 8.71 -2.80
CA LEU A 67 11.66 7.30 -2.61
C LEU A 67 10.30 6.92 -3.19
N GLN A 68 9.30 7.80 -3.08
CA GLN A 68 8.00 7.56 -3.73
C GLN A 68 8.13 7.50 -5.25
N GLN A 69 8.93 8.40 -5.85
CA GLN A 69 9.15 8.40 -7.29
C GLN A 69 9.85 7.12 -7.76
N GLU A 70 10.92 6.71 -7.09
CA GLU A 70 11.64 5.47 -7.40
C GLU A 70 10.77 4.22 -7.19
N LEU A 71 9.95 4.22 -6.14
CA LEU A 71 8.98 3.16 -5.90
C LEU A 71 7.91 3.10 -7.01
N GLY A 72 7.42 4.25 -7.47
CA GLY A 72 6.52 4.35 -8.61
C GLY A 72 7.15 3.79 -9.88
N GLY A 73 8.40 4.15 -10.15
CA GLY A 73 9.18 3.59 -11.26
C GLY A 73 9.32 2.07 -11.16
N TRP A 74 9.57 1.53 -9.95
CA TRP A 74 9.60 0.10 -9.72
C TRP A 74 8.25 -0.58 -9.95
N ARG A 75 7.12 0.01 -9.52
CA ARG A 75 5.77 -0.53 -9.77
C ARG A 75 5.48 -0.64 -11.26
N VAL A 76 5.84 0.39 -12.05
CA VAL A 76 5.71 0.36 -13.51
C VAL A 76 6.58 -0.74 -14.13
N ARG A 77 7.82 -0.92 -13.65
CA ARG A 77 8.69 -2.02 -14.10
C ARG A 77 8.08 -3.39 -13.76
N GLN A 78 7.52 -3.57 -12.57
CA GLN A 78 6.84 -4.80 -12.17
C GLN A 78 5.59 -5.08 -13.02
N GLN A 79 4.78 -4.06 -13.31
CA GLN A 79 3.62 -4.17 -14.18
C GLN A 79 4.03 -4.61 -15.59
N ARG A 80 5.08 -4.01 -16.17
CA ARG A 80 5.62 -4.42 -17.48
C ARG A 80 6.16 -5.85 -17.46
N LEU A 81 6.86 -6.25 -16.38
CA LEU A 81 7.31 -7.63 -16.19
C LEU A 81 6.12 -8.60 -16.20
N CYS A 82 5.00 -8.24 -15.56
CA CYS A 82 3.78 -9.04 -15.57
C CYS A 82 3.18 -9.20 -16.98
N LEU A 83 3.45 -8.27 -17.90
CA LEU A 83 3.04 -8.36 -19.31
C LEU A 83 4.05 -9.12 -20.19
N GLY A 84 5.15 -9.62 -19.62
CA GLY A 84 6.16 -10.39 -20.35
C GLY A 84 7.36 -9.58 -20.83
N ALA A 85 7.48 -8.30 -20.45
CA ALA A 85 8.68 -7.50 -20.71
C ALA A 85 9.87 -8.01 -19.90
N SER A 86 11.09 -7.79 -20.38
CA SER A 86 12.30 -7.93 -19.56
C SER A 86 12.51 -6.65 -18.76
N ALA A 87 12.35 -6.70 -17.44
CA ALA A 87 12.59 -5.57 -16.54
C ALA A 87 13.32 -6.03 -15.28
N ASP A 88 14.25 -5.20 -14.79
CA ASP A 88 14.82 -5.42 -13.45
C ASP A 88 13.83 -4.92 -12.39
N THR A 89 13.39 -5.85 -11.54
CA THR A 89 12.48 -5.59 -10.42
C THR A 89 13.17 -5.84 -9.07
N ASN A 90 14.50 -5.83 -9.01
CA ASN A 90 15.26 -5.98 -7.79
C ASN A 90 14.92 -4.86 -6.78
N LEU A 91 14.37 -5.25 -5.63
CA LEU A 91 13.96 -4.34 -4.55
C LEU A 91 15.10 -3.96 -3.61
N ARG A 92 16.28 -4.59 -3.69
CA ARG A 92 17.36 -4.37 -2.70
C ARG A 92 17.78 -2.91 -2.52
N PRO A 93 17.97 -2.10 -3.59
CA PRO A 93 18.33 -0.69 -3.41
C PRO A 93 17.24 0.09 -2.67
N LEU A 94 15.98 -0.12 -3.04
CA LEU A 94 14.83 0.50 -2.36
C LEU A 94 14.74 0.06 -0.91
N GLU A 95 14.88 -1.23 -0.62
CA GLU A 95 14.88 -1.76 0.75
C GLU A 95 15.95 -1.09 1.62
N THR A 96 17.17 -0.92 1.09
CA THR A 96 18.23 -0.19 1.79
C THR A 96 17.81 1.25 2.06
N TRP A 97 17.39 2.01 1.05
CA TRP A 97 17.07 3.43 1.26
C TRP A 97 15.86 3.66 2.18
N PHE A 98 14.82 2.83 2.06
CA PHE A 98 13.67 2.87 2.96
C PHE A 98 14.08 2.52 4.40
N THR A 99 14.95 1.52 4.58
CA THR A 99 15.44 1.13 5.90
C THR A 99 16.28 2.24 6.54
N GLU A 100 17.23 2.83 5.81
CA GLU A 100 18.07 3.92 6.33
C GLU A 100 17.27 5.17 6.71
N LEU A 101 16.32 5.58 5.85
CA LEU A 101 15.43 6.69 6.17
C LEU A 101 14.57 6.36 7.40
N GLY A 102 14.02 5.14 7.46
CA GLY A 102 13.27 4.66 8.61
C GLY A 102 14.08 4.72 9.91
N GLN A 103 15.35 4.26 9.87
CA GLN A 103 16.25 4.31 11.03
C GLN A 103 16.44 5.73 11.51
N GLY A 104 16.73 6.68 10.61
CA GLY A 104 16.89 8.09 10.96
C GLY A 104 15.63 8.69 11.60
N LEU A 105 14.45 8.38 11.07
CA LEU A 105 13.18 8.85 11.64
C LEU A 105 12.88 8.24 13.01
N PHE A 106 13.16 6.94 13.22
CA PHE A 106 12.99 6.31 14.53
C PHE A 106 14.02 6.81 15.55
N GLN A 107 15.25 7.13 15.14
CA GLN A 107 16.24 7.78 15.99
C GLN A 107 15.76 9.18 16.41
N LEU A 108 15.24 9.99 15.47
CA LEU A 108 14.61 11.28 15.80
C LEU A 108 13.47 11.13 16.80
N ARG A 109 12.67 10.06 16.67
CA ARG A 109 11.58 9.78 17.62
C ARG A 109 12.10 9.45 19.02
N GLN A 110 13.17 8.68 19.12
CA GLN A 110 13.81 8.39 20.41
C GLN A 110 14.40 9.66 21.04
N LEU A 111 15.03 10.52 20.24
CA LEU A 111 15.55 11.79 20.71
C LEU A 111 14.43 12.74 21.19
N LEU A 112 13.29 12.79 20.51
CA LEU A 112 12.13 13.56 20.97
C LEU A 112 11.58 13.05 22.31
N ARG A 113 11.52 11.73 22.50
CA ARG A 113 11.16 11.15 23.81
C ARG A 113 12.12 11.58 24.92
N ALA A 114 13.43 11.49 24.66
CA ALA A 114 14.45 11.92 25.63
C ALA A 114 14.34 13.43 25.94
N LEU A 115 14.03 14.27 24.94
CA LEU A 115 13.75 15.70 25.18
C LEU A 115 12.49 15.90 26.03
N GLY A 116 11.47 15.07 25.84
CA GLY A 116 10.28 15.03 26.69
C GLY A 116 10.62 14.73 28.15
N ASP A 117 11.48 13.74 28.39
CA ASP A 117 11.95 13.40 29.74
C ASP A 117 12.77 14.54 30.37
N LEU A 118 13.65 15.19 29.60
CA LEU A 118 14.39 16.38 30.04
C LEU A 118 13.45 17.55 30.36
N ARG A 119 12.40 17.75 29.57
CA ARG A 119 11.37 18.77 29.85
C ARG A 119 10.64 18.48 31.16
N GLN A 120 10.34 17.22 31.47
CA GLN A 120 9.68 16.87 32.74
C GLN A 120 10.57 17.20 33.96
N LYS A 121 11.89 17.08 33.84
CA LYS A 121 12.83 17.43 34.90
C LYS A 121 12.97 18.95 35.11
N VAL A 122 13.07 19.73 34.03
CA VAL A 122 13.26 21.19 34.08
C VAL A 122 12.40 21.87 33.04
N THR A 123 11.55 22.81 33.46
CA THR A 123 10.76 23.68 32.57
C THR A 123 10.65 25.08 33.14
N TYR A 124 10.24 26.05 32.30
CA TYR A 124 10.21 27.47 32.65
C TYR A 124 9.22 28.23 31.76
N ALA A 125 8.97 29.49 32.09
CA ALA A 125 8.12 30.36 31.29
C ALA A 125 8.68 30.51 29.86
N ARG A 126 7.85 30.26 28.85
CA ARG A 126 8.23 30.30 27.42
C ARG A 126 9.29 29.27 27.00
N ASP A 127 9.34 28.13 27.69
CA ASP A 127 10.15 26.98 27.30
C ASP A 127 9.76 26.51 25.89
N PRO A 128 10.69 26.52 24.92
CA PRO A 128 10.38 26.17 23.54
C PRO A 128 9.97 24.69 23.38
N LEU A 129 10.40 23.80 24.29
CA LEU A 129 9.97 22.40 24.29
C LEU A 129 8.48 22.23 24.59
N VAL A 130 7.82 23.23 25.20
CA VAL A 130 6.38 23.17 25.47
C VAL A 130 5.57 23.42 24.21
N ALA A 131 5.98 24.40 23.41
CA ALA A 131 5.25 24.85 22.23
C ALA A 131 5.58 24.04 20.97
N GLU A 132 6.86 23.73 20.74
CA GLU A 132 7.33 23.19 19.45
C GLU A 132 7.38 21.67 19.40
N MET A 133 7.63 21.00 20.54
CA MET A 133 7.77 19.54 20.59
C MET A 133 6.52 18.79 20.11
N PRO A 134 5.28 19.16 20.49
CA PRO A 134 4.09 18.46 20.01
C PRO A 134 3.92 18.54 18.48
N LEU A 135 4.28 19.67 17.88
CA LEU A 135 4.23 19.87 16.42
C LEU A 135 5.26 19.00 15.71
N LEU A 136 6.46 18.89 16.28
CA LEU A 136 7.53 18.02 15.77
C LEU A 136 7.14 16.54 15.87
N GLU A 137 6.57 16.12 17.00
CA GLU A 137 6.10 14.74 17.19
C GLU A 137 5.01 14.38 16.20
N GLN A 138 4.04 15.28 15.98
CA GLN A 138 2.98 15.07 14.99
C GLN A 138 3.56 14.92 13.59
N ARG A 139 4.42 15.85 13.15
CA ARG A 139 5.04 15.82 11.82
C ARG A 139 5.88 14.56 11.61
N LEU A 140 6.68 14.16 12.61
CA LEU A 140 7.47 12.94 12.56
C LEU A 140 6.58 11.69 12.48
N GLN A 141 5.48 11.64 13.25
CA GLN A 141 4.52 10.55 13.23
C GLN A 141 3.86 10.42 11.84
N GLU A 142 3.50 11.53 11.21
CA GLU A 142 2.94 11.57 9.86
C GLU A 142 3.95 11.04 8.82
N GLN A 143 5.21 11.52 8.86
CA GLN A 143 6.28 11.05 7.97
C GLN A 143 6.54 9.54 8.13
N LEU A 144 6.67 9.06 9.37
CA LEU A 144 6.84 7.62 9.67
C LEU A 144 5.67 6.80 9.15
N THR A 145 4.44 7.26 9.37
CA THR A 145 3.22 6.59 8.90
C THR A 145 3.21 6.48 7.39
N HIS A 146 3.52 7.58 6.70
CA HIS A 146 3.55 7.61 5.25
C HIS A 146 4.69 6.76 4.66
N LEU A 147 5.86 6.74 5.30
CA LEU A 147 6.99 5.89 4.91
C LEU A 147 6.63 4.41 5.04
N LEU A 148 6.09 4.00 6.19
CA LEU A 148 5.77 2.59 6.45
C LEU A 148 4.62 2.08 5.57
N LYS A 149 3.58 2.90 5.36
CA LYS A 149 2.48 2.57 4.44
C LYS A 149 2.93 2.46 2.98
N SER A 150 3.91 3.26 2.55
CA SER A 150 4.46 3.14 1.19
C SER A 150 5.44 1.98 1.04
N ALA A 151 6.12 1.59 2.12
CA ALA A 151 7.12 0.53 2.15
C ALA A 151 6.57 -0.90 2.05
N PHE A 152 5.29 -1.12 2.34
CA PHE A 152 4.67 -2.43 2.21
C PHE A 152 4.17 -2.66 0.79
N VAL A 153 4.78 -3.61 0.08
CA VAL A 153 4.54 -3.84 -1.35
C VAL A 153 4.36 -5.32 -1.68
N VAL A 154 3.61 -5.60 -2.75
CA VAL A 154 3.53 -6.94 -3.32
C VAL A 154 4.74 -7.15 -4.22
N GLU A 155 5.72 -7.95 -3.77
CA GLU A 155 6.94 -8.27 -4.53
C GLU A 155 6.65 -9.27 -5.66
N GLN A 156 5.84 -10.31 -5.37
CA GLN A 156 5.43 -11.31 -6.36
C GLN A 156 3.91 -11.31 -6.49
N GLN A 157 3.45 -10.88 -7.67
CA GLN A 157 2.04 -10.89 -8.03
C GLN A 157 1.47 -12.32 -8.09
N PRO A 158 0.17 -12.51 -7.88
CA PRO A 158 -0.47 -13.82 -7.90
C PRO A 158 -0.18 -14.60 -9.18
N SER A 159 0.38 -15.80 -9.03
CA SER A 159 0.75 -16.66 -10.16
C SER A 159 0.62 -18.14 -9.80
N THR A 160 0.19 -18.95 -10.76
CA THR A 160 0.18 -20.41 -10.60
C THR A 160 1.59 -20.98 -10.84
N PRO A 161 1.97 -22.10 -10.21
CA PRO A 161 3.19 -22.82 -10.55
C PRO A 161 3.24 -23.11 -12.06
N ASN A 162 4.39 -22.90 -12.69
CA ASN A 162 4.61 -23.12 -14.13
C ASN A 162 3.73 -22.31 -15.09
N ALA A 163 3.21 -21.14 -14.69
CA ALA A 163 2.33 -20.29 -15.50
C ALA A 163 2.92 -19.73 -16.82
N GLY A 164 4.10 -20.16 -17.26
CA GLY A 164 4.69 -19.74 -18.54
C GLY A 164 4.79 -18.22 -18.72
N LYS A 165 5.29 -17.50 -17.70
CA LYS A 165 5.41 -16.03 -17.66
C LYS A 165 4.09 -15.24 -17.79
N ARG A 166 2.93 -15.85 -17.47
CA ARG A 166 1.62 -15.19 -17.49
C ARG A 166 0.99 -15.14 -16.08
N PRO A 167 1.41 -14.20 -15.22
CA PRO A 167 0.81 -14.01 -13.89
C PRO A 167 -0.61 -13.42 -13.99
N LEU A 168 -1.31 -13.27 -12.87
CA LEU A 168 -2.62 -12.59 -12.76
C LEU A 168 -3.80 -13.30 -13.47
N VAL A 169 -3.64 -14.54 -13.93
CA VAL A 169 -4.75 -15.40 -14.34
C VAL A 169 -4.73 -16.64 -13.44
N LEU A 170 -5.70 -16.73 -12.54
CA LEU A 170 -5.79 -17.80 -11.55
C LEU A 170 -6.92 -18.76 -11.89
N ARG A 171 -6.74 -20.04 -11.61
CA ARG A 171 -7.80 -21.03 -11.79
C ARG A 171 -8.45 -21.38 -10.45
N THR A 172 -9.77 -21.50 -10.42
CA THR A 172 -10.49 -22.05 -9.26
C THR A 172 -9.97 -23.44 -8.91
N ALA A 173 -9.77 -23.72 -7.62
CA ALA A 173 -9.10 -24.92 -7.11
C ALA A 173 -7.65 -25.15 -7.57
N GLY A 174 -7.08 -24.25 -8.38
CA GLY A 174 -5.65 -24.24 -8.71
C GLY A 174 -4.83 -23.69 -7.55
N LYS A 175 -3.62 -24.25 -7.37
CA LYS A 175 -2.64 -23.72 -6.42
C LYS A 175 -1.99 -22.48 -7.02
N PHE A 176 -1.86 -21.41 -6.25
CA PHE A 176 -1.12 -20.20 -6.63
C PHE A 176 -0.27 -19.69 -5.47
N SER A 177 0.66 -18.80 -5.79
CA SER A 177 1.53 -18.15 -4.82
C SER A 177 1.55 -16.64 -5.04
N THR A 178 1.76 -15.90 -3.96
CA THR A 178 1.96 -14.46 -3.98
C THR A 178 2.79 -14.05 -2.76
N ARG A 179 3.57 -12.98 -2.91
CA ARG A 179 4.53 -12.55 -1.89
C ARG A 179 4.45 -11.04 -1.69
N ALA A 180 4.30 -10.62 -0.44
CA ALA A 180 4.49 -9.25 -0.02
C ALA A 180 5.82 -9.07 0.72
N ARG A 181 6.36 -7.86 0.69
CA ARG A 181 7.60 -7.46 1.35
C ARG A 181 7.41 -6.11 2.03
N LEU A 182 7.93 -5.98 3.24
CA LEU A 182 8.13 -4.69 3.89
C LEU A 182 9.55 -4.20 3.61
N LEU A 183 9.68 -3.07 2.91
CA LEU A 183 10.98 -2.49 2.53
C LEU A 183 11.74 -1.87 3.72
N VAL A 184 11.06 -1.58 4.83
CA VAL A 184 11.69 -1.08 6.05
C VAL A 184 12.04 -2.27 6.95
N ARG A 185 13.32 -2.62 7.05
CA ARG A 185 13.79 -3.77 7.84
C ARG A 185 13.96 -3.45 9.33
N LEU A 186 12.94 -2.86 9.94
CA LEU A 186 12.92 -2.52 11.36
C LEU A 186 11.84 -3.33 12.06
N HIS A 187 12.28 -4.24 12.92
CA HIS A 187 11.43 -5.11 13.72
C HIS A 187 12.09 -5.37 15.06
N ASP A 188 11.27 -5.66 16.06
CA ASP A 188 11.75 -6.21 17.33
C ASP A 188 11.79 -7.74 17.22
N ARG A 189 12.93 -8.35 17.54
CA ARG A 189 13.09 -9.82 17.50
C ARG A 189 12.15 -10.53 18.49
N ASN A 190 11.72 -9.83 19.53
CA ASN A 190 10.84 -10.39 20.56
C ASN A 190 9.34 -10.25 20.21
N HIS A 191 9.00 -9.36 19.27
CA HIS A 191 7.62 -9.12 18.87
C HIS A 191 7.38 -9.62 17.45
N ARG A 192 6.57 -10.68 17.34
CA ARG A 192 6.19 -11.24 16.04
C ARG A 192 5.10 -10.38 15.40
N MET A 193 5.34 -9.93 14.17
CA MET A 193 4.32 -9.31 13.34
C MET A 193 3.53 -10.36 12.56
N GLU A 194 2.21 -10.22 12.49
CA GLU A 194 1.33 -11.12 11.76
C GLU A 194 0.80 -10.44 10.49
N ALA A 195 0.98 -11.11 9.35
CA ALA A 195 0.38 -10.71 8.09
C ALA A 195 -0.84 -11.57 7.77
N ARG A 196 -1.86 -10.96 7.17
CA ARG A 196 -3.07 -11.63 6.71
C ARG A 196 -3.35 -11.29 5.26
N ILE A 197 -4.04 -12.17 4.57
CA ILE A 197 -4.49 -11.98 3.19
C ILE A 197 -5.99 -12.16 3.09
N HIS A 198 -6.62 -11.32 2.29
CA HIS A 198 -8.04 -11.42 1.98
C HIS A 198 -8.30 -11.03 0.52
N ILE A 199 -9.40 -11.56 -0.03
CA ILE A 199 -9.85 -11.26 -1.40
C ILE A 199 -11.09 -10.38 -1.33
N ASP A 200 -11.17 -9.45 -2.28
CA ASP A 200 -12.31 -8.56 -2.40
C ASP A 200 -13.62 -9.33 -2.65
N ARG A 201 -14.74 -8.80 -2.13
CA ARG A 201 -16.03 -9.49 -1.95
C ARG A 201 -16.85 -9.63 -3.24
N PHE A 202 -16.38 -9.14 -4.38
CA PHE A 202 -17.09 -9.23 -5.65
C PHE A 202 -17.12 -10.70 -6.14
N ARG A 203 -18.33 -11.25 -6.33
CA ARG A 203 -18.63 -12.70 -6.50
C ARG A 203 -18.13 -13.65 -5.40
N ARG A 204 -17.73 -13.12 -4.25
CA ARG A 204 -17.32 -13.86 -3.03
C ARG A 204 -16.48 -15.12 -3.32
N PHE A 205 -15.20 -14.93 -3.57
CA PHE A 205 -14.23 -16.03 -3.51
C PHE A 205 -13.59 -16.10 -2.13
N ASN A 206 -13.47 -17.31 -1.58
CA ASN A 206 -12.74 -17.54 -0.34
C ASN A 206 -11.37 -18.16 -0.64
N ILE A 207 -10.35 -17.69 0.07
CA ILE A 207 -9.06 -18.37 0.18
C ILE A 207 -9.26 -19.53 1.15
N LEU A 208 -9.04 -20.77 0.70
CA LEU A 208 -9.32 -21.97 1.51
C LEU A 208 -8.15 -22.44 2.39
N THR A 209 -6.97 -21.90 2.16
CA THR A 209 -5.74 -22.19 2.93
C THR A 209 -5.52 -21.13 4.00
N SER A 210 -4.57 -21.33 4.91
CA SER A 210 -4.23 -20.37 5.97
C SER A 210 -4.12 -18.95 5.40
N SER A 211 -5.09 -18.11 5.78
CA SER A 211 -5.18 -16.71 5.35
C SER A 211 -4.34 -15.79 6.23
N SER A 212 -3.69 -16.32 7.26
CA SER A 212 -2.71 -15.63 8.07
C SER A 212 -1.36 -16.34 8.01
N LYS A 213 -0.29 -15.54 8.05
CA LYS A 213 1.08 -16.01 8.14
C LYS A 213 1.89 -15.01 8.96
N THR A 214 2.65 -15.52 9.93
CA THR A 214 3.61 -14.69 10.66
C THR A 214 4.70 -14.22 9.70
N LEU A 215 5.05 -12.95 9.78
CA LEU A 215 6.12 -12.40 8.98
C LEU A 215 7.43 -13.02 9.44
N LEU A 216 8.10 -13.75 8.54
CA LEU A 216 9.38 -14.37 8.83
C LEU A 216 10.47 -13.36 8.47
N ALA A 217 11.14 -12.82 9.49
CA ALA A 217 12.48 -12.29 9.28
C ALA A 217 13.35 -13.51 8.99
N GLY A 218 13.92 -13.63 7.80
CA GLY A 218 14.80 -14.76 7.55
C GLY A 218 16.10 -14.60 8.35
N ASP A 219 16.74 -15.73 8.61
CA ASP A 219 17.93 -15.79 9.46
C ASP A 219 19.17 -15.19 8.74
N SER A 220 19.08 -14.98 7.43
CA SER A 220 20.11 -14.34 6.63
C SER A 220 19.83 -12.84 6.38
N PRO A 221 20.85 -11.96 6.34
CA PRO A 221 20.68 -10.55 5.98
C PRO A 221 20.16 -10.33 4.55
N GLN A 222 20.02 -11.39 3.75
CA GLN A 222 19.43 -11.39 2.40
C GLN A 222 17.92 -11.66 2.42
N GLU A 223 17.40 -12.31 3.46
CA GLU A 223 15.98 -12.56 3.65
C GLU A 223 15.37 -11.35 4.37
N GLY A 224 14.91 -10.38 3.59
CA GLY A 224 14.17 -9.23 4.11
C GLY A 224 12.86 -9.62 4.83
N LEU A 225 12.07 -8.62 5.21
CA LEU A 225 10.79 -8.84 5.90
C LEU A 225 9.71 -9.28 4.89
N ILE A 226 9.56 -10.59 4.72
CA ILE A 226 8.76 -11.20 3.63
C ILE A 226 7.56 -11.96 4.17
N CYS A 227 6.42 -11.78 3.50
CA CYS A 227 5.18 -12.55 3.68
C CYS A 227 4.93 -13.39 2.43
N ASP A 228 5.48 -14.60 2.40
CA ASP A 228 5.36 -15.50 1.25
C ASP A 228 4.19 -16.47 1.43
N PHE A 229 3.12 -16.32 0.66
CA PHE A 229 1.98 -17.23 0.67
C PHE A 229 2.06 -18.15 -0.53
N GLN A 230 2.26 -19.44 -0.26
CA GLN A 230 2.40 -20.47 -1.27
C GLN A 230 1.25 -21.46 -1.20
N TYR A 231 0.92 -22.06 -2.35
CA TYR A 231 -0.12 -23.10 -2.46
C TYR A 231 -1.52 -22.66 -2.03
N LEU A 232 -1.83 -21.38 -2.16
CA LEU A 232 -3.16 -20.84 -1.94
C LEU A 232 -4.15 -21.41 -2.96
N THR A 233 -5.42 -21.54 -2.57
CA THR A 233 -6.49 -21.99 -3.46
C THR A 233 -7.75 -21.15 -3.30
N LEU A 234 -8.43 -20.91 -4.42
CA LEU A 234 -9.67 -20.13 -4.47
C LEU A 234 -10.88 -21.05 -4.65
N LYS A 235 -11.94 -20.77 -3.89
CA LYS A 235 -13.25 -21.40 -4.07
C LYS A 235 -14.36 -20.35 -4.09
N GLU A 236 -15.22 -20.48 -5.08
CA GLU A 236 -16.42 -19.66 -5.22
C GLU A 236 -17.39 -19.93 -4.06
N GLN A 237 -17.88 -18.88 -3.43
CA GLN A 237 -18.93 -18.97 -2.43
C GLN A 237 -20.28 -19.03 -3.14
N LYS A 238 -20.88 -20.22 -3.17
CA LYS A 238 -22.27 -20.36 -3.63
C LYS A 238 -23.19 -19.64 -2.66
N ASP A 239 -23.98 -18.71 -3.17
CA ASP A 239 -25.06 -18.09 -2.41
C ASP A 239 -26.16 -19.11 -2.14
N SER A 240 -26.36 -19.46 -0.87
CA SER A 240 -27.43 -20.36 -0.41
C SER A 240 -28.79 -19.68 -0.32
N ARG A 241 -29.02 -18.58 -1.04
CA ARG A 241 -30.31 -17.89 -1.14
C ARG A 241 -30.87 -17.98 -2.56
N ALA A 242 -31.35 -19.16 -2.93
CA ALA A 242 -32.32 -19.34 -4.00
C ALA A 242 -33.44 -20.28 -3.51
N GLY A 243 -34.63 -19.68 -3.38
CA GLY A 243 -35.94 -20.24 -3.06
C GLY A 243 -36.06 -21.72 -2.69
N LYS A 244 -36.25 -22.01 -1.40
CA LYS A 244 -36.94 -23.22 -0.95
C LYS A 244 -38.45 -23.02 -1.15
N GLY A 245 -38.89 -23.01 -2.42
CA GLY A 245 -40.31 -23.09 -2.76
C GLY A 245 -40.80 -24.48 -2.35
N LYS A 246 -41.49 -24.57 -1.22
CA LYS A 246 -42.29 -25.75 -0.88
C LYS A 246 -43.34 -25.91 -1.99
N GLY A 247 -43.19 -26.92 -2.83
CA GLY A 247 -44.26 -27.39 -3.71
C GLY A 247 -45.42 -27.87 -2.84
N ALA A 248 -46.44 -27.02 -2.69
CA ALA A 248 -47.76 -27.44 -2.26
C ALA A 248 -48.53 -27.79 -3.53
N SER A 249 -48.83 -29.08 -3.66
CA SER A 249 -49.79 -29.65 -4.59
C SER A 249 -51.16 -28.99 -4.43
N GLY A 250 -51.73 -28.55 -5.56
CA GLY A 250 -53.08 -28.04 -5.65
C GLY A 250 -53.57 -28.16 -7.10
N GLU A 251 -54.17 -29.30 -7.42
CA GLU A 251 -55.04 -29.48 -8.59
C GLU A 251 -56.32 -28.65 -8.42
N VAL A 252 -56.70 -27.87 -9.43
CA VAL A 252 -58.03 -27.61 -10.03
C VAL A 252 -57.73 -26.71 -11.24
N GLY A 253 -58.19 -26.82 -12.49
CA GLY A 253 -59.31 -27.50 -13.12
C GLY A 253 -59.84 -26.54 -14.20
N THR A 254 -59.76 -26.98 -15.47
CA THR A 254 -60.58 -26.61 -16.66
C THR A 254 -60.88 -25.14 -17.01
N GLY A 255 -60.65 -24.77 -18.28
CA GLY A 255 -61.41 -23.69 -18.93
C GLY A 255 -60.76 -23.11 -20.19
N TRP A 256 -61.05 -23.70 -21.36
CA TRP A 256 -60.79 -23.10 -22.67
C TRP A 256 -61.80 -21.99 -22.97
N GLY A 257 -61.35 -20.83 -23.48
CA GLY A 257 -62.22 -19.77 -23.97
C GLY A 257 -61.49 -18.80 -24.90
N TRP A 258 -61.85 -18.82 -26.18
CA TRP A 258 -61.42 -17.88 -27.23
C TRP A 258 -62.41 -16.71 -27.37
N GLY A 259 -61.90 -15.54 -27.80
CA GLY A 259 -62.66 -14.35 -28.22
C GLY A 259 -62.42 -13.15 -27.31
N GLY A 260 -62.10 -11.93 -27.75
CA GLY A 260 -61.98 -11.26 -29.04
C GLY A 260 -61.32 -9.87 -28.83
N PRO A 261 -61.20 -9.02 -29.86
CA PRO A 261 -60.19 -7.96 -29.94
C PRO A 261 -60.70 -6.57 -29.56
N GLY A 262 -59.79 -5.68 -29.15
CA GLY A 262 -60.00 -4.22 -29.22
C GLY A 262 -59.50 -3.44 -28.02
N GLY A 263 -58.58 -2.50 -28.24
CA GLY A 263 -58.20 -1.50 -27.23
C GLY A 263 -56.81 -0.91 -27.42
N ALA A 264 -56.62 -0.12 -28.47
CA ALA A 264 -55.47 0.77 -28.58
C ALA A 264 -55.56 1.93 -27.58
N ARG A 265 -54.47 2.26 -26.89
CA ARG A 265 -54.10 3.62 -26.42
C ARG A 265 -52.60 3.65 -26.01
N PRO A 266 -51.95 4.82 -26.02
CA PRO A 266 -50.60 4.98 -26.57
C PRO A 266 -49.54 5.36 -25.54
N GLY A 267 -48.28 5.26 -25.96
CA GLY A 267 -47.21 6.18 -25.56
C GLY A 267 -46.70 6.06 -24.13
N GLY A 268 -45.89 5.03 -23.86
CA GLY A 268 -45.04 4.95 -22.68
C GLY A 268 -43.57 5.08 -23.11
N ASP A 269 -43.00 6.22 -22.74
CA ASP A 269 -41.60 6.64 -22.78
C ASP A 269 -40.57 5.51 -22.94
N SER A 270 -39.77 5.58 -24.00
CA SER A 270 -38.59 4.75 -24.20
C SER A 270 -37.50 5.18 -23.21
N GLY A 271 -37.65 4.76 -21.96
CA GLY A 271 -36.55 4.67 -21.02
C GLY A 271 -35.52 3.72 -21.59
N VAL A 272 -34.43 4.27 -22.12
CA VAL A 272 -33.20 3.53 -22.38
C VAL A 272 -32.71 3.00 -21.04
N THR A 273 -33.19 1.82 -20.66
CA THR A 273 -32.53 0.99 -19.65
C THR A 273 -31.20 0.60 -20.24
N SER A 274 -30.13 1.20 -19.72
CA SER A 274 -28.76 0.75 -19.92
C SER A 274 -28.70 -0.75 -19.61
N GLN A 275 -28.69 -1.57 -20.67
CA GLN A 275 -28.41 -2.99 -20.58
C GLN A 275 -26.93 -3.18 -20.23
N GLN A 276 -26.55 -2.93 -18.99
CA GLN A 276 -25.30 -3.47 -18.45
C GLN A 276 -25.65 -4.77 -17.75
N GLY A 277 -25.70 -5.85 -18.54
CA GLY A 277 -25.65 -7.20 -18.00
C GLY A 277 -24.37 -7.42 -17.16
N PRO A 278 -24.34 -8.43 -16.28
CA PRO A 278 -23.13 -8.75 -15.53
C PRO A 278 -21.94 -8.99 -16.48
N LEU A 279 -20.77 -8.48 -16.13
CA LEU A 279 -19.53 -8.64 -16.91
C LEU A 279 -19.27 -10.13 -17.22
N VAL A 280 -18.64 -10.39 -18.36
CA VAL A 280 -18.18 -11.74 -18.70
C VAL A 280 -17.12 -12.14 -17.68
N VAL A 281 -17.14 -13.40 -17.21
CA VAL A 281 -16.24 -13.93 -16.17
C VAL A 281 -14.76 -13.58 -16.42
N THR A 282 -14.34 -13.50 -17.68
CA THR A 282 -12.95 -13.22 -18.07
C THR A 282 -12.55 -11.74 -17.96
N GLU A 283 -13.52 -10.85 -17.78
CA GLU A 283 -13.33 -9.39 -17.56
C GLU A 283 -13.58 -9.00 -16.10
N GLU A 284 -13.92 -9.97 -15.24
CA GLU A 284 -14.08 -9.74 -13.81
C GLU A 284 -12.71 -9.69 -13.13
N LEU A 285 -12.40 -8.51 -12.61
CA LEU A 285 -11.12 -8.21 -11.97
C LEU A 285 -11.24 -8.30 -10.45
N HIS A 286 -10.35 -9.07 -9.85
CA HIS A 286 -10.27 -9.30 -8.41
C HIS A 286 -8.95 -8.76 -7.85
N LEU A 287 -8.95 -8.48 -6.55
CA LEU A 287 -7.80 -7.98 -5.79
C LEU A 287 -7.57 -8.89 -4.59
N ILE A 288 -6.30 -9.15 -4.29
CA ILE A 288 -5.85 -9.69 -3.00
C ILE A 288 -5.23 -8.52 -2.25
N THR A 289 -5.66 -8.35 -1.01
CA THR A 289 -5.10 -7.39 -0.08
C THR A 289 -4.34 -8.13 0.99
N PHE A 290 -3.13 -7.67 1.25
CA PHE A 290 -2.31 -8.04 2.39
C PHE A 290 -2.48 -6.99 3.47
N THR A 291 -2.72 -7.42 4.70
CA THR A 291 -2.65 -6.57 5.89
C THR A 291 -1.54 -7.04 6.81
N LEU A 292 -0.85 -6.10 7.44
CA LEU A 292 0.25 -6.38 8.37
C LEU A 292 0.08 -5.49 9.60
N ALA A 293 -0.04 -6.12 10.76
CA ALA A 293 0.02 -5.41 12.04
C ALA A 293 1.48 -5.12 12.37
N TYR A 294 1.95 -3.91 12.02
CA TYR A 294 3.30 -3.45 12.27
C TYR A 294 3.42 -2.87 13.67
N ALA A 295 4.41 -3.33 14.43
CA ALA A 295 4.71 -2.84 15.77
C ALA A 295 6.23 -2.70 15.94
N TYR A 296 6.71 -1.47 16.19
CA TYR A 296 8.12 -1.20 16.42
C TYR A 296 8.34 0.08 17.23
N CYS A 297 9.17 0.01 18.28
CA CYS A 297 9.51 1.12 19.17
C CYS A 297 8.29 1.92 19.68
N GLY A 298 7.16 1.27 19.99
CA GLY A 298 5.93 1.92 20.45
C GLY A 298 5.15 2.66 19.34
N LEU A 299 5.48 2.39 18.06
CA LEU A 299 4.60 2.68 16.93
C LEU A 299 3.81 1.43 16.60
N GLU A 300 2.49 1.56 16.51
CA GLU A 300 1.61 0.51 15.99
C GLU A 300 0.85 1.04 14.79
N LEU A 301 0.89 0.30 13.68
CA LEU A 301 0.22 0.67 12.43
C LEU A 301 -0.29 -0.58 11.72
N GLU A 302 -1.45 -0.47 11.10
CA GLU A 302 -1.90 -1.45 10.12
C GLU A 302 -1.42 -1.02 8.73
N LEU A 303 -0.58 -1.84 8.12
CA LEU A 303 -0.06 -1.64 6.78
C LEU A 303 -0.85 -2.47 5.79
N GLU A 304 -1.10 -1.92 4.60
CA GLU A 304 -1.88 -2.57 3.56
C GLU A 304 -1.15 -2.53 2.21
N ALA A 305 -1.13 -3.66 1.51
CA ALA A 305 -0.65 -3.75 0.14
C ALA A 305 -1.62 -4.57 -0.72
N THR A 306 -1.95 -4.06 -1.90
CA THR A 306 -2.89 -4.72 -2.83
C THR A 306 -2.16 -5.24 -4.05
N THR A 307 -2.57 -6.40 -4.55
CA THR A 307 -2.05 -6.94 -5.82
C THR A 307 -2.50 -6.09 -7.00
N LEU A 308 -1.87 -6.31 -8.16
CA LEU A 308 -2.49 -5.91 -9.41
C LEU A 308 -3.80 -6.70 -9.61
N PRO A 309 -4.77 -6.15 -10.34
CA PRO A 309 -5.99 -6.86 -10.66
C PRO A 309 -5.72 -8.16 -11.42
N PHE A 310 -6.39 -9.23 -11.01
CA PHE A 310 -6.26 -10.56 -11.61
C PHE A 310 -7.63 -11.12 -12.00
N VAL A 311 -7.65 -12.05 -12.94
CA VAL A 311 -8.86 -12.74 -13.41
C VAL A 311 -8.89 -14.16 -12.85
N ILE A 312 -10.08 -14.62 -12.45
CA ILE A 312 -10.31 -15.99 -12.01
C ILE A 312 -11.04 -16.77 -13.11
N ILE A 313 -10.45 -17.88 -13.55
CA ILE A 313 -11.03 -18.78 -14.54
C ILE A 313 -11.43 -20.12 -13.90
N SER A 314 -12.44 -20.78 -14.46
CA SER A 314 -12.81 -22.14 -14.06
C SER A 314 -12.15 -23.20 -14.94
N ASN A 315 -11.99 -22.87 -16.23
CA ASN A 315 -11.50 -23.78 -17.26
C ASN A 315 -10.42 -23.11 -18.13
N ASN A 316 -9.47 -23.91 -18.62
CA ASN A 316 -8.34 -23.46 -19.44
C ASN A 316 -8.78 -22.84 -20.78
N ASN A 317 -9.95 -23.19 -21.30
CA ASN A 317 -10.49 -22.57 -22.51
C ASN A 317 -10.77 -21.05 -22.34
N GLN A 318 -10.94 -20.57 -21.11
CA GLN A 318 -11.13 -19.15 -20.78
C GLN A 318 -9.80 -18.38 -20.71
N PHE A 319 -8.67 -19.09 -20.67
CA PHE A 319 -7.37 -18.49 -20.38
C PHE A 319 -6.97 -17.41 -21.39
N SER A 320 -7.16 -17.65 -22.70
CA SER A 320 -6.80 -16.68 -23.74
C SER A 320 -7.56 -15.36 -23.58
N SER A 321 -8.85 -15.43 -23.29
CA SER A 321 -9.69 -14.25 -23.07
C SER A 321 -9.33 -13.54 -21.76
N ALA A 322 -9.14 -14.28 -20.67
CA ALA A 322 -8.69 -13.72 -19.39
C ALA A 322 -7.33 -13.01 -19.52
N TRP A 323 -6.39 -13.62 -20.26
CA TRP A 323 -5.10 -13.03 -20.52
C TRP A 323 -5.19 -11.74 -21.34
N ALA A 324 -6.08 -11.69 -22.34
CA ALA A 324 -6.35 -10.46 -23.08
C ALA A 324 -6.86 -9.34 -22.16
N SER A 325 -7.74 -9.65 -21.20
CA SER A 325 -8.20 -8.68 -20.21
C SER A 325 -7.07 -8.18 -19.31
N ILE A 326 -6.20 -9.07 -18.82
CA ILE A 326 -5.02 -8.65 -18.04
C ILE A 326 -4.08 -7.77 -18.86
N LEU A 327 -3.82 -8.12 -20.13
CA LEU A 327 -3.01 -7.31 -21.03
C LEU A 327 -3.62 -5.93 -21.24
N TRP A 328 -4.92 -5.86 -21.52
CA TRP A 328 -5.62 -4.60 -21.78
C TRP A 328 -5.63 -3.69 -20.55
N PHE A 329 -5.97 -4.25 -19.38
CA PHE A 329 -5.98 -3.53 -18.12
C PHE A 329 -4.59 -2.95 -17.81
N ASN A 330 -3.55 -3.79 -17.80
CA ASN A 330 -2.21 -3.35 -17.41
C ASN A 330 -1.52 -2.49 -18.47
N MET A 331 -1.95 -2.53 -19.73
CA MET A 331 -1.41 -1.64 -20.78
C MET A 331 -1.97 -0.21 -20.69
N LEU A 332 -3.24 -0.08 -20.26
CA LEU A 332 -3.99 1.17 -20.36
C LEU A 332 -4.36 1.79 -19.01
N SER A 333 -4.37 1.03 -17.91
CA SER A 333 -4.58 1.58 -16.59
C SER A 333 -3.37 2.44 -16.21
N SER A 334 -3.60 3.73 -16.00
CA SER A 334 -2.71 4.57 -15.20
C SER A 334 -2.79 4.13 -13.73
N ASP A 335 -1.71 4.32 -12.96
CA ASP A 335 -1.63 3.92 -11.55
C ASP A 335 -2.85 4.46 -10.76
N PRO A 336 -3.68 3.59 -10.14
CA PRO A 336 -4.86 4.02 -9.41
C PRO A 336 -4.55 4.98 -8.26
N LYS A 337 -3.31 5.04 -7.77
CA LYS A 337 -2.91 5.99 -6.72
C LYS A 337 -2.61 7.41 -7.21
N ALA A 338 -2.35 7.61 -8.51
CA ALA A 338 -1.97 8.91 -9.06
C ALA A 338 -3.16 9.86 -9.35
N SER A 339 -4.39 9.33 -9.40
CA SER A 339 -5.57 10.11 -9.80
C SER A 339 -6.48 10.56 -8.66
N GLY A 340 -6.19 10.21 -7.40
CA GLY A 340 -7.02 10.58 -6.24
C GLY A 340 -8.45 10.01 -6.24
N THR A 341 -8.84 9.31 -7.32
CA THR A 341 -10.12 8.63 -7.47
C THR A 341 -9.92 7.12 -7.42
N PRO A 342 -10.57 6.40 -6.50
CA PRO A 342 -10.65 4.95 -6.55
C PRO A 342 -11.57 4.58 -7.70
N TRP A 343 -11.07 4.54 -8.94
CA TRP A 343 -11.74 3.78 -9.97
C TRP A 343 -11.58 2.32 -9.58
N PRO A 344 -12.65 1.62 -9.15
CA PRO A 344 -12.50 0.22 -8.81
C PRO A 344 -12.08 -0.47 -10.10
N ALA A 345 -10.92 -1.15 -10.10
CA ALA A 345 -10.46 -1.94 -11.24
C ALA A 345 -11.58 -2.82 -11.83
N GLN A 346 -12.52 -3.23 -10.99
CA GLN A 346 -13.76 -3.96 -11.30
C GLN A 346 -14.67 -3.34 -12.35
N GLN A 347 -14.62 -2.03 -12.59
CA GLN A 347 -15.46 -1.33 -13.57
C GLN A 347 -14.71 -0.96 -14.86
N PHE A 348 -13.42 -1.31 -14.96
CA PHE A 348 -12.59 -0.97 -16.11
C PHE A 348 -13.20 -1.44 -17.43
N PHE A 349 -13.73 -2.66 -17.46
CA PHE A 349 -14.36 -3.26 -18.65
C PHE A 349 -15.80 -2.82 -18.88
N SER A 350 -16.40 -2.02 -17.99
CA SER A 350 -17.69 -1.39 -18.26
C SER A 350 -17.59 -0.29 -19.33
N SER A 351 -16.41 0.31 -19.49
CA SER A 351 -16.10 1.27 -20.56
C SER A 351 -14.59 1.26 -20.86
N PRO A 352 -14.07 0.21 -21.54
CA PRO A 352 -12.64 0.05 -21.72
C PRO A 352 -12.07 1.11 -22.66
N PRO A 353 -10.96 1.78 -22.30
CA PRO A 353 -10.34 2.77 -23.17
C PRO A 353 -9.77 2.13 -24.44
N PRO A 354 -9.74 2.85 -25.57
CA PRO A 354 -9.09 2.38 -26.79
C PRO A 354 -7.56 2.37 -26.62
N ALA A 355 -6.91 1.33 -27.12
CA ALA A 355 -5.45 1.20 -27.07
C ALA A 355 -4.77 1.90 -28.25
N PRO A 356 -3.77 2.78 -28.02
CA PRO A 356 -2.96 3.30 -29.11
C PRO A 356 -2.05 2.21 -29.67
N TRP A 357 -1.94 2.12 -31.00
CA TRP A 357 -1.16 1.08 -31.69
C TRP A 357 0.29 0.93 -31.20
N PRO A 358 1.07 2.01 -30.94
CA PRO A 358 2.45 1.85 -30.45
C PRO A 358 2.54 1.05 -29.14
N ARG A 359 1.61 1.26 -28.20
CA ARG A 359 1.58 0.51 -26.94
C ARG A 359 1.15 -0.94 -27.17
N LEU A 360 0.12 -1.15 -27.98
CA LEU A 360 -0.35 -2.49 -28.30
C LEU A 360 0.74 -3.31 -29.02
N ALA A 361 1.43 -2.71 -29.98
CA ALA A 361 2.53 -3.33 -30.72
C ALA A 361 3.69 -3.76 -29.80
N GLU A 362 4.06 -2.92 -28.83
CA GLU A 362 5.08 -3.24 -27.82
C GLU A 362 4.65 -4.47 -26.99
N VAL A 363 3.43 -4.45 -26.44
CA VAL A 363 2.89 -5.54 -25.63
C VAL A 363 2.77 -6.84 -26.43
N LEU A 364 2.33 -6.78 -27.69
CA LEU A 364 2.27 -7.93 -28.59
C LEU A 364 3.67 -8.51 -28.82
N SER A 365 4.68 -7.67 -29.04
CA SER A 365 6.06 -8.14 -29.19
C SER A 365 6.57 -8.87 -27.95
N TRP A 366 6.25 -8.38 -26.74
CA TRP A 366 6.58 -9.08 -25.49
C TRP A 366 5.92 -10.45 -25.37
N GLN A 367 4.70 -10.63 -25.90
CA GLN A 367 4.04 -11.94 -25.87
C GLN A 367 4.85 -12.99 -26.64
N PHE A 368 5.42 -12.62 -27.78
CA PHE A 368 6.30 -13.49 -28.55
C PHE A 368 7.65 -13.67 -27.86
N GLN A 369 8.26 -12.59 -27.37
CA GLN A 369 9.56 -12.64 -26.71
C GLN A 369 9.54 -13.52 -25.45
N SER A 370 8.46 -13.47 -24.68
CA SER A 370 8.34 -14.24 -23.43
C SER A 370 8.33 -15.75 -23.66
N VAL A 371 7.74 -16.21 -24.78
CA VAL A 371 7.53 -17.64 -25.10
C VAL A 371 8.56 -18.17 -26.10
N ALA A 372 8.91 -17.40 -27.12
CA ALA A 372 9.76 -17.80 -28.24
C ALA A 372 11.15 -17.15 -28.21
N GLU A 373 11.52 -16.49 -27.09
CA GLU A 373 12.81 -15.82 -26.84
C GLU A 373 13.16 -14.67 -27.81
N ARG A 374 12.27 -14.38 -28.76
CA ARG A 374 12.40 -13.32 -29.75
C ARG A 374 11.07 -12.60 -29.95
N GLY A 375 11.12 -11.28 -29.96
CA GLY A 375 9.96 -10.42 -30.25
C GLY A 375 9.59 -10.36 -31.73
N LEU A 376 8.58 -9.57 -32.04
CA LEU A 376 8.13 -9.33 -33.42
C LEU A 376 9.04 -8.33 -34.13
N SER A 377 9.37 -8.61 -35.39
CA SER A 377 10.07 -7.63 -36.25
C SER A 377 9.14 -6.48 -36.65
N ARG A 378 9.72 -5.40 -37.16
CA ARG A 378 8.97 -4.26 -37.69
C ARG A 378 7.97 -4.68 -38.76
N ASP A 379 8.36 -5.56 -39.68
CA ASP A 379 7.48 -6.03 -40.76
C ASP A 379 6.31 -6.85 -40.25
N ASN A 380 6.54 -7.71 -39.24
CA ASN A 380 5.47 -8.47 -38.58
C ASN A 380 4.47 -7.52 -37.91
N LEU A 381 4.97 -6.50 -37.20
CA LEU A 381 4.12 -5.49 -36.56
C LEU A 381 3.33 -4.68 -37.60
N LEU A 382 3.96 -4.27 -38.70
CA LEU A 382 3.26 -3.55 -39.79
C LEU A 382 2.17 -4.41 -40.43
N MET A 383 2.40 -5.71 -40.62
CA MET A 383 1.38 -6.63 -41.11
C MET A 383 0.19 -6.72 -40.15
N LEU A 384 0.44 -6.85 -38.84
CA LEU A 384 -0.61 -6.86 -37.82
C LEU A 384 -1.37 -5.53 -37.74
N ALA A 385 -0.67 -4.40 -37.84
CA ALA A 385 -1.26 -3.07 -37.87
C ALA A 385 -2.27 -2.94 -39.03
N LYS A 386 -1.85 -3.33 -40.25
CA LYS A 386 -2.71 -3.33 -41.44
C LYS A 386 -3.92 -4.24 -41.26
N LYS A 387 -3.75 -5.40 -40.63
CA LYS A 387 -4.84 -6.35 -40.38
C LYS A 387 -5.91 -5.80 -39.42
N LEU A 388 -5.50 -5.04 -38.41
CA LEU A 388 -6.41 -4.50 -37.39
C LEU A 388 -7.01 -3.13 -37.77
N LEU A 389 -6.22 -2.26 -38.40
CA LEU A 389 -6.57 -0.86 -38.67
C LEU A 389 -6.97 -0.62 -40.13
N GLY A 390 -6.75 -1.58 -41.02
CA GLY A 390 -7.13 -1.52 -42.44
C GLY A 390 -6.35 -0.53 -43.31
N LYS A 391 -5.48 0.32 -42.74
CA LYS A 391 -4.68 1.32 -43.49
C LYS A 391 -3.24 1.39 -42.98
N ALA A 392 -2.32 1.57 -43.93
CA ALA A 392 -0.88 1.72 -43.71
C ALA A 392 -0.53 3.11 -43.20
#